data_AF-A0A2Z7BZ88-F1
#
_entry.id   AF-A0A2Z7BZ88-F1
#
_cell.length_a   1.000
_cell.length_b   1.000
_cell.length_c   1.000
_cell.angle_alpha   90.00
_cell.angle_beta   90.00
_cell.angle_gamma   90.00
#
_symmetry.space_group_name_H-M   'P 1'
#
loop_
_entity.id
_entity.type
_entity.pdbx_description
1 polymer ?
#
loop_
_entity_poly.entity_id
_entity_poly.type
_entity_poly.pdbx_seq_one_letter_code
_entity_poly.pdbx_strand_id
1 'polypeptide(L)'
;KVSLTTDMWKSKNQNIKYMIVTEHWINSEWKLQKRVLGFLHIPPPRRDHQISDAIFKCVKYWGIQNKVFSISVDNASNNDSAIRLLKDNFSRAGNLLGEEKLFYVGCCAHVLNLMVQDGLTEIMDITQKIRESVYDINRSYGRIILFSEIVQQLRLPGKKLIHDCRTRWNSTYEMLSCALKFREVFPQFAERDAHYDCCPNLEDWEKVEKVCSILQYFWSATQIISGSEYPTSNLFFKEVQKIKVMLDRSYRASLAPETVQVLMCAGDWCRCLHGVKKKTKGGFYGKFKLYRFYIFKI
;
A
#
# COMPACT_ATOMS: atom_id res chain seq x y z
N LYS A 1 17.16 11.19 19.32
CA LYS A 1 15.72 11.29 18.98
C LYS A 1 15.32 9.99 18.30
N VAL A 2 14.07 9.57 18.46
CA VAL A 2 13.53 8.34 17.84
C VAL A 2 12.22 8.64 17.12
N SER A 3 11.93 7.91 16.07
CA SER A 3 10.63 7.92 15.39
C SER A 3 9.93 6.59 15.60
N LEU A 4 8.61 6.63 15.74
CA LEU A 4 7.80 5.45 15.98
C LEU A 4 7.03 5.08 14.71
N THR A 5 6.85 3.78 14.48
CA THR A 5 5.85 3.28 13.55
C THR A 5 4.92 2.32 14.28
N THR A 6 3.63 2.42 14.01
CA THR A 6 2.66 1.43 14.48
C THR A 6 2.01 0.71 13.32
N ASP A 7 1.79 -0.59 13.49
CA ASP A 7 0.99 -1.39 12.57
C ASP A 7 -0.07 -2.14 13.37
N MET A 8 -1.30 -2.11 12.88
CA MET A 8 -2.45 -2.78 13.49
C MET A 8 -3.00 -3.81 12.52
N TRP A 9 -3.06 -5.06 12.96
CA TRP A 9 -3.67 -6.12 12.17
C TRP A 9 -4.58 -6.98 13.02
N LYS A 10 -5.44 -7.73 12.33
CA LYS A 10 -6.34 -8.71 12.92
C LYS A 10 -5.82 -10.10 12.62
N SER A 11 -5.54 -10.89 13.66
CA SER A 11 -5.21 -12.30 13.53
C SER A 11 -6.40 -13.05 12.93
N LYS A 12 -6.18 -13.77 11.83
CA LYS A 12 -7.24 -14.54 11.15
C LYS A 12 -7.78 -15.66 12.04
N ASN A 13 -6.89 -16.37 12.74
CA ASN A 13 -7.26 -17.57 13.51
C ASN A 13 -7.92 -17.21 14.84
N GLN A 14 -7.40 -16.19 15.53
CA GLN A 14 -7.88 -15.83 16.87
C GLN A 14 -8.94 -14.73 16.85
N ASN A 15 -9.14 -14.05 15.72
CA ASN A 15 -10.01 -12.88 15.60
C ASN A 15 -9.60 -11.69 16.49
N ILE A 16 -8.39 -11.73 17.08
CA ILE A 16 -7.81 -10.71 17.97
C ILE A 16 -7.06 -9.66 17.14
N LYS A 17 -7.18 -8.39 17.52
CA LYS A 17 -6.37 -7.30 16.96
C LYS A 17 -5.12 -7.05 17.81
N TYR A 18 -3.99 -6.99 17.16
CA TYR A 18 -2.71 -6.63 17.77
C TYR A 18 -2.21 -5.32 17.17
N MET A 19 -1.47 -4.57 17.97
CA MET A 19 -0.69 -3.42 17.53
C MET A 19 0.78 -3.70 17.83
N ILE A 20 1.64 -3.51 16.84
CA ILE A 20 3.08 -3.46 17.08
C ILE A 20 3.51 -2.01 17.16
N VAL A 21 4.34 -1.68 18.14
CA VAL A 21 5.03 -0.38 18.21
C VAL A 21 6.50 -0.64 17.96
N THR A 22 7.06 0.05 16.98
CA THR A 22 8.47 -0.08 16.60
C THR A 22 9.13 1.29 16.67
N GLU A 23 10.29 1.37 17.32
CA GLU A 23 11.15 2.54 17.27
C GLU A 23 12.19 2.44 16.15
N HIS A 24 12.54 3.60 15.60
CA HIS A 24 13.54 3.79 14.56
C HIS A 24 14.43 4.98 14.91
N TRP A 25 15.74 4.84 14.72
CA TRP A 25 16.69 5.94 14.90
C TRP A 25 17.96 5.71 14.09
N ILE A 26 18.76 6.75 13.89
CA ILE A 26 20.10 6.66 13.29
C ILE A 26 21.12 6.73 14.43
N ASN A 27 22.05 5.77 14.48
CA ASN A 27 23.10 5.75 15.49
C ASN A 27 24.29 6.66 15.09
N SER A 28 25.31 6.73 15.95
CA SER A 28 26.52 7.55 15.70
C SER A 28 27.33 7.11 14.48
N GLU A 29 27.15 5.88 14.01
CA GLU A 29 27.78 5.33 12.80
C GLU A 29 26.96 5.59 11.53
N TRP A 30 25.92 6.43 11.59
CA TRP A 30 24.99 6.69 10.49
C TRP A 30 24.23 5.45 9.99
N LYS A 31 24.08 4.44 10.86
CA LYS A 31 23.30 3.23 10.56
C LYS A 31 21.90 3.36 11.10
N LEU A 32 20.91 3.05 10.25
CA LEU A 32 19.53 2.92 10.67
C LEU A 32 19.40 1.76 11.67
N GLN A 33 18.74 2.04 12.78
CA GLN A 33 18.40 1.09 13.83
C GLN A 33 16.89 1.01 13.95
N LYS A 34 16.41 -0.20 14.21
CA LYS A 34 14.99 -0.51 14.39
C LYS A 34 14.83 -1.50 15.53
N ARG A 35 13.92 -1.24 16.48
CA ARG A 35 13.57 -2.19 17.55
C ARG A 35 12.06 -2.25 17.76
N VAL A 36 11.54 -3.45 17.94
CA VAL A 36 10.14 -3.64 18.34
C VAL A 36 10.06 -3.34 19.83
N LEU A 37 9.28 -2.32 20.19
CA LEU A 37 9.05 -1.94 21.58
C LEU A 37 8.01 -2.84 22.26
N GLY A 38 7.01 -3.31 21.51
CA GLY A 38 5.99 -4.17 22.08
C GLY A 38 4.93 -4.63 21.09
N PHE A 39 4.32 -5.77 21.44
CA PHE A 39 3.09 -6.29 20.87
C PHE A 39 1.96 -5.98 21.84
N LEU A 40 1.17 -4.97 21.53
CA LEU A 40 0.11 -4.47 22.37
C LEU A 40 -1.21 -5.13 21.97
N HIS A 41 -1.86 -5.79 22.92
CA HIS A 41 -3.24 -6.22 22.79
C HIS A 41 -4.16 -5.07 23.22
N ILE A 42 -4.98 -4.57 22.29
CA ILE A 42 -5.96 -3.51 22.58
C ILE A 42 -7.35 -4.16 22.54
N PRO A 43 -8.00 -4.38 23.70
CA PRO A 43 -9.31 -5.02 23.74
C PRO A 43 -10.41 -4.09 23.17
N PRO A 44 -11.54 -4.65 22.69
CA PRO A 44 -12.74 -3.88 22.36
C PRO A 44 -13.15 -2.99 23.55
N PRO A 45 -13.70 -1.77 23.32
CA PRO A 45 -14.20 -1.23 22.06
C PRO A 45 -13.14 -0.56 21.17
N ARG A 46 -11.86 -0.53 21.56
CA ARG A 46 -10.74 0.06 20.78
C ARG A 46 -11.01 1.49 20.35
N ARG A 47 -11.47 2.30 21.29
CA ARG A 47 -11.66 3.74 21.09
C ARG A 47 -10.31 4.44 20.98
N ASP A 48 -10.30 5.58 20.32
CA ASP A 48 -9.11 6.38 19.99
C ASP A 48 -8.21 6.65 21.20
N HIS A 49 -8.80 6.90 22.39
CA HIS A 49 -8.05 7.10 23.62
C HIS A 49 -7.32 5.84 24.12
N GLN A 50 -7.86 4.64 23.90
CA GLN A 50 -7.23 3.39 24.32
C GLN A 50 -5.99 3.10 23.47
N ILE A 51 -6.05 3.42 22.18
CA ILE A 51 -4.89 3.35 21.26
C ILE A 51 -3.80 4.33 21.69
N SER A 52 -4.18 5.59 21.89
CA SER A 52 -3.28 6.65 22.36
C SER A 52 -2.58 6.28 23.68
N ASP A 53 -3.36 5.84 24.67
CA ASP A 53 -2.85 5.46 25.99
C ASP A 53 -1.94 4.23 25.92
N ALA A 54 -2.27 3.22 25.11
CA ALA A 54 -1.42 2.05 24.91
C ALA A 54 -0.05 2.41 24.32
N ILE A 55 -0.02 3.27 23.29
CA ILE A 55 1.24 3.75 22.71
C ILE A 55 2.04 4.56 23.74
N PHE A 56 1.40 5.51 24.43
CA PHE A 56 2.08 6.36 25.40
C PHE A 56 2.63 5.56 26.59
N LYS A 57 1.88 4.58 27.11
CA LYS A 57 2.33 3.65 28.14
C LYS A 57 3.53 2.82 27.67
N CYS A 58 3.49 2.30 26.44
CA CYS A 58 4.62 1.57 25.86
C CYS A 58 5.89 2.43 25.84
N VAL A 59 5.79 3.66 25.35
CA VAL A 59 6.92 4.59 25.25
C VAL A 59 7.43 5.00 26.65
N LYS A 60 6.54 5.22 27.61
CA LYS A 60 6.89 5.50 29.02
C LYS A 60 7.59 4.31 29.70
N TYR A 61 7.11 3.09 29.46
CA TYR A 61 7.70 1.87 30.01
C TYR A 61 9.17 1.73 29.62
N TRP A 62 9.51 2.08 28.37
CA TRP A 62 10.89 2.11 27.87
C TRP A 62 11.67 3.37 28.26
N GLY A 63 11.06 4.36 28.93
CA GLY A 63 11.73 5.60 29.33
C GLY A 63 12.14 6.51 28.17
N ILE A 64 11.53 6.36 27.00
CA ILE A 64 11.89 7.08 25.77
C ILE A 64 10.90 8.19 25.41
N GLN A 65 9.94 8.52 26.27
CA GLN A 65 8.89 9.49 25.98
C GLN A 65 9.43 10.89 25.67
N ASN A 66 10.56 11.28 26.28
CA ASN A 66 11.22 12.56 26.00
C ASN A 66 12.12 12.52 24.75
N LYS A 67 12.15 11.39 24.02
CA LYS A 67 13.00 11.18 22.83
C LYS A 67 12.19 11.03 21.54
N VAL A 68 10.87 10.87 21.63
CA VAL A 68 9.97 10.67 20.47
C VAL A 68 9.86 11.96 19.68
N PHE A 69 10.25 11.90 18.41
CA PHE A 69 10.20 13.01 17.47
C PHE A 69 8.96 12.94 16.58
N SER A 70 8.66 11.77 16.03
CA SER A 70 7.49 11.56 15.18
C SER A 70 6.91 10.16 15.36
N ILE A 71 5.64 10.01 14.98
CA ILE A 71 4.94 8.74 14.87
C ILE A 71 4.29 8.60 13.50
N SER A 72 4.49 7.45 12.86
CA SER A 72 3.80 7.06 11.65
C SER A 72 2.83 5.92 11.92
N VAL A 73 1.59 6.08 11.49
CA VAL A 73 0.53 5.08 11.64
C VAL A 73 -0.17 4.84 10.30
N ASP A 74 -0.92 3.76 10.17
CA ASP A 74 -1.76 3.51 9.00
C ASP A 74 -2.85 4.60 8.87
N ASN A 75 -3.31 4.95 7.66
CA ASN A 75 -4.29 6.03 7.50
C ASN A 75 -5.73 5.56 7.76
N ALA A 76 -5.95 4.77 8.82
CA ALA A 76 -7.29 4.37 9.25
C ALA A 76 -8.02 5.57 9.90
N SER A 77 -9.32 5.71 9.65
CA SER A 77 -10.15 6.82 10.16
C SER A 77 -10.11 7.02 11.68
N ASN A 78 -9.88 5.95 12.43
CA ASN A 78 -9.82 5.97 13.90
C ASN A 78 -8.50 6.57 14.41
N ASN A 79 -7.49 6.63 13.55
CA ASN A 79 -6.17 7.10 13.96
C ASN A 79 -6.12 8.63 14.10
N ASP A 80 -6.86 9.40 13.30
CA ASP A 80 -6.85 10.87 13.35
C ASP A 80 -7.15 11.42 14.76
N SER A 81 -8.13 10.82 15.45
CA SER A 81 -8.48 11.18 16.82
C SER A 81 -7.48 10.63 17.84
N ALA A 82 -6.99 9.40 17.63
CA ALA A 82 -6.03 8.77 18.54
C ALA A 82 -4.68 9.52 18.54
N ILE A 83 -4.24 9.97 17.36
CA ILE A 83 -3.04 10.78 17.18
C ILE A 83 -3.18 12.14 17.85
N ARG A 84 -4.35 12.80 17.71
CA ARG A 84 -4.60 14.09 18.40
C ARG A 84 -4.47 13.92 19.91
N LEU A 85 -5.11 12.90 20.46
CA LEU A 85 -5.00 12.58 21.90
C LEU A 85 -3.56 12.23 22.29
N LEU A 86 -2.84 11.49 21.45
CA LEU A 86 -1.44 11.14 21.70
C LEU A 86 -0.57 12.38 21.74
N LYS A 87 -0.71 13.27 20.75
CA LYS A 87 -0.02 14.55 20.70
C LYS A 87 -0.30 15.36 21.96
N ASP A 88 -1.57 15.47 22.37
CA ASP A 88 -1.95 16.17 23.60
C ASP A 88 -1.28 15.57 24.85
N ASN A 89 -1.19 14.23 24.92
CA ASN A 89 -0.50 13.54 26.02
C ASN A 89 1.01 13.84 26.06
N PHE A 90 1.68 13.88 24.90
CA PHE A 90 3.08 14.28 24.81
C PHE A 90 3.29 15.75 25.17
N SER A 91 2.42 16.65 24.68
CA SER A 91 2.46 18.08 25.01
C SER A 91 2.27 18.35 26.50
N ARG A 92 1.25 17.75 27.12
CA ARG A 92 0.97 17.89 28.56
C ARG A 92 2.08 17.37 29.44
N ALA A 93 2.81 16.35 28.97
CA ALA A 93 3.94 15.78 29.69
C ALA A 93 5.26 16.54 29.45
N GLY A 94 5.26 17.63 28.68
CA GLY A 94 6.47 18.39 28.34
C GLY A 94 7.43 17.66 27.39
N ASN A 95 6.91 16.67 26.65
CA ASN A 95 7.71 15.70 25.89
C ASN A 95 7.63 15.87 24.37
N LEU A 96 6.92 16.90 23.88
CA LEU A 96 6.80 17.14 22.45
C LEU A 96 8.10 17.75 21.91
N LEU A 97 8.76 17.05 21.00
CA LEU A 97 10.00 17.50 20.38
C LEU A 97 9.76 18.07 18.98
N GLY A 98 10.20 19.31 18.73
CA GLY A 98 10.18 19.93 17.41
C GLY A 98 8.83 20.55 17.03
N GLU A 99 8.62 20.79 15.73
CA GLU A 99 7.38 21.39 15.24
C GLU A 99 6.19 20.45 15.44
N GLU A 100 5.13 20.98 16.04
CA GLU A 100 3.86 20.29 16.28
C GLU A 100 3.26 19.57 15.06
N LYS A 101 3.59 20.03 13.85
CA LYS A 101 3.10 19.49 12.58
C LYS A 101 3.85 18.22 12.16
N LEU A 102 5.08 18.03 12.63
CA LEU A 102 5.95 16.90 12.26
C LEU A 102 5.76 15.68 13.16
N PHE A 103 5.02 15.82 14.25
CA PHE A 103 4.76 14.74 15.19
C PHE A 103 4.02 13.57 14.55
N TYR A 104 3.18 13.81 13.54
CA TYR A 104 2.40 12.77 12.86
C TYR A 104 2.67 12.70 11.36
N VAL A 105 2.86 11.48 10.86
CA VAL A 105 3.15 11.14 9.47
C VAL A 105 2.24 9.99 9.02
N GLY A 106 1.37 10.24 8.04
CA GLY A 106 0.57 9.17 7.43
C GLY A 106 1.43 8.16 6.69
N CYS A 107 1.03 6.88 6.68
CA CYS A 107 1.78 5.83 6.01
C CYS A 107 1.71 5.97 4.48
N CYS A 108 2.83 6.29 3.85
CA CYS A 108 2.93 6.46 2.40
C CYS A 108 2.62 5.18 1.61
N ALA A 109 3.07 4.02 2.10
CA ALA A 109 2.74 2.73 1.50
C ALA A 109 1.24 2.42 1.55
N HIS A 110 0.57 2.87 2.61
CA HIS A 110 -0.89 2.75 2.72
C HIS A 110 -1.60 3.64 1.70
N VAL A 111 -1.11 4.86 1.48
CA VAL A 111 -1.67 5.77 0.45
C VAL A 111 -1.55 5.15 -0.94
N LEU A 112 -0.37 4.62 -1.31
CA LEU A 112 -0.19 3.94 -2.60
C LEU A 112 -1.12 2.72 -2.70
N ASN A 113 -1.26 1.94 -1.62
CA ASN A 113 -2.21 0.83 -1.59
C ASN A 113 -3.65 1.29 -1.87
N LEU A 114 -4.12 2.39 -1.26
CA LEU A 114 -5.47 2.91 -1.51
C LEU A 114 -5.64 3.33 -2.97
N MET A 115 -4.66 4.06 -3.54
CA MET A 115 -4.71 4.48 -4.94
C MET A 115 -4.79 3.28 -5.89
N VAL A 116 -3.98 2.24 -5.67
CA VAL A 116 -3.99 1.07 -6.54
C VAL A 116 -5.24 0.23 -6.36
N GLN A 117 -5.74 0.07 -5.12
CA GLN A 117 -6.99 -0.67 -4.90
C GLN A 117 -8.18 0.00 -5.58
N ASP A 118 -8.28 1.32 -5.51
CA ASP A 118 -9.30 2.11 -6.22
C ASP A 118 -9.17 1.95 -7.75
N GLY A 119 -7.94 1.96 -8.28
CA GLY A 119 -7.72 1.67 -9.70
C GLY A 119 -8.09 0.23 -10.09
N LEU A 120 -7.81 -0.76 -9.22
CA LEU A 120 -8.12 -2.17 -9.45
C LEU A 120 -9.62 -2.46 -9.45
N THR A 121 -10.44 -1.69 -8.71
CA THR A 121 -11.90 -1.87 -8.72
C THR A 121 -12.52 -1.52 -10.08
N GLU A 122 -11.96 -0.54 -10.79
CA GLU A 122 -12.41 -0.15 -12.15
C GLU A 122 -12.05 -1.20 -13.21
N ILE A 123 -11.06 -2.05 -12.94
CA ILE A 123 -10.62 -3.14 -13.84
C ILE A 123 -10.85 -4.52 -13.22
N MET A 124 -11.83 -4.63 -12.34
CA MET A 124 -12.11 -5.85 -11.60
C MET A 124 -12.37 -7.04 -12.53
N ASP A 125 -13.09 -6.83 -13.63
CA ASP A 125 -13.45 -7.89 -14.59
C ASP A 125 -12.24 -8.61 -15.15
N ILE A 126 -11.23 -7.87 -15.63
CA ILE A 126 -10.02 -8.48 -16.18
C ILE A 126 -9.19 -9.18 -15.11
N THR A 127 -9.10 -8.59 -13.91
CA THR A 127 -8.37 -9.23 -12.80
C THR A 127 -9.06 -10.52 -12.35
N GLN A 128 -10.40 -10.56 -12.40
CA GLN A 128 -11.21 -11.69 -11.97
C GLN A 128 -11.10 -12.85 -12.96
N LYS A 129 -11.13 -12.58 -14.28
CA LYS A 129 -10.89 -13.60 -15.30
C LYS A 129 -9.55 -14.33 -15.11
N ILE A 130 -8.46 -13.59 -14.95
CA ILE A 130 -7.14 -14.20 -14.72
C ILE A 130 -7.12 -14.96 -13.40
N ARG A 131 -7.73 -14.42 -12.35
CA ARG A 131 -7.81 -15.08 -11.04
C ARG A 131 -8.56 -16.41 -11.10
N GLU A 132 -9.68 -16.47 -11.81
CA GLU A 132 -10.48 -17.69 -12.01
C GLU A 132 -9.70 -18.73 -12.79
N SER A 133 -9.06 -18.31 -13.88
CA SER A 133 -8.20 -19.17 -14.70
C SER A 133 -7.03 -19.77 -13.91
N VAL A 134 -6.31 -18.93 -13.15
CA VAL A 134 -5.22 -19.39 -12.25
C VAL A 134 -5.76 -20.34 -11.17
N TYR A 135 -6.93 -20.04 -10.60
CA TYR A 135 -7.57 -20.90 -9.61
C TYR A 135 -7.90 -22.27 -10.20
N ASP A 136 -8.49 -22.31 -11.38
CA ASP A 136 -8.97 -23.52 -12.02
C ASP A 136 -7.84 -24.45 -12.48
N ILE A 137 -6.71 -23.89 -12.93
CA ILE A 137 -5.48 -24.64 -13.24
C ILE A 137 -4.86 -25.22 -11.96
N ASN A 138 -4.78 -24.42 -10.89
CA ASN A 138 -4.16 -24.84 -9.63
C ASN A 138 -5.08 -25.74 -8.76
N ARG A 139 -6.35 -25.94 -9.13
CA ARG A 139 -7.34 -26.61 -8.28
C ARG A 139 -7.05 -28.10 -8.03
N SER A 140 -6.29 -28.74 -8.91
CA SER A 140 -5.99 -30.17 -8.81
C SER A 140 -4.57 -30.50 -9.23
N TYR A 141 -4.03 -31.58 -8.67
CA TYR A 141 -2.68 -32.02 -8.97
C TYR A 141 -2.49 -32.41 -10.44
N GLY A 142 -3.47 -33.07 -11.06
CA GLY A 142 -3.43 -33.44 -12.48
C GLY A 142 -3.34 -32.23 -13.41
N ARG A 143 -4.10 -31.16 -13.12
CA ARG A 143 -4.04 -29.91 -13.88
C ARG A 143 -2.70 -29.18 -13.72
N ILE A 144 -2.13 -29.19 -12.51
CA ILE A 144 -0.80 -28.63 -12.27
C ILE A 144 0.27 -29.39 -13.07
N ILE A 145 0.18 -30.72 -13.18
CA ILE A 145 1.08 -31.53 -14.01
C ILE A 145 0.92 -31.14 -15.48
N LEU A 146 -0.32 -31.15 -16.00
CA LEU A 146 -0.60 -30.79 -17.39
C LEU A 146 -0.07 -29.40 -17.76
N PHE A 147 -0.30 -28.40 -16.89
CA PHE A 147 0.26 -27.07 -17.04
C PHE A 147 1.80 -27.09 -17.10
N SER A 148 2.43 -27.84 -16.19
CA SER A 148 3.89 -27.96 -16.13
C SER A 148 4.50 -28.63 -17.36
N GLU A 149 3.82 -29.62 -17.94
CA GLU A 149 4.23 -30.29 -19.17
C GLU A 149 4.19 -29.33 -20.36
N ILE A 150 3.12 -28.53 -20.49
CA ILE A 150 3.01 -27.52 -21.54
C ILE A 150 4.10 -26.45 -21.38
N VAL A 151 4.32 -25.97 -20.15
CA VAL A 151 5.41 -25.03 -19.83
C VAL A 151 6.77 -25.57 -20.27
N GLN A 152 7.03 -26.87 -20.02
CA GLN A 152 8.28 -27.53 -20.44
C GLN A 152 8.38 -27.66 -21.97
N GLN A 153 7.29 -28.01 -22.65
CA GLN A 153 7.24 -28.09 -24.11
C GLN A 153 7.55 -26.74 -24.77
N LEU A 154 7.01 -25.65 -24.22
CA LEU A 154 7.27 -24.29 -24.68
C LEU A 154 8.60 -23.70 -24.18
N ARG A 155 9.35 -24.44 -23.35
CA ARG A 155 10.64 -24.02 -22.78
C ARG A 155 10.56 -22.70 -22.01
N LEU A 156 9.43 -22.45 -21.34
CA LEU A 156 9.22 -21.22 -20.57
C LEU A 156 9.89 -21.30 -19.19
N PRO A 157 10.43 -20.18 -18.66
CA PRO A 157 11.05 -20.16 -17.34
C PRO A 157 10.00 -20.18 -16.22
N GLY A 158 10.26 -20.99 -15.18
CA GLY A 158 9.35 -21.17 -14.05
C GLY A 158 8.42 -22.36 -14.24
N LYS A 159 7.66 -22.72 -13.19
CA LYS A 159 6.83 -23.94 -13.20
C LYS A 159 5.43 -23.79 -12.61
N LYS A 160 5.10 -22.63 -12.03
CA LYS A 160 3.88 -22.50 -11.22
C LYS A 160 3.24 -21.14 -11.35
N LEU A 161 1.91 -21.14 -11.47
CA LEU A 161 1.07 -19.97 -11.26
C LEU A 161 0.90 -19.72 -9.76
N ILE A 162 0.78 -18.45 -9.38
CA ILE A 162 0.63 -18.02 -7.99
C ILE A 162 -0.74 -17.40 -7.76
N HIS A 163 -1.35 -17.68 -6.61
CA HIS A 163 -2.61 -17.04 -6.21
C HIS A 163 -2.36 -15.65 -5.65
N ASP A 164 -3.31 -14.74 -5.86
CA ASP A 164 -3.32 -13.47 -5.16
C ASP A 164 -4.00 -13.54 -3.79
N CYS A 165 -3.72 -12.53 -2.97
CA CYS A 165 -4.47 -12.17 -1.79
C CYS A 165 -5.27 -10.90 -2.11
N ARG A 166 -6.60 -11.04 -2.28
CA ARG A 166 -7.50 -9.94 -2.71
C ARG A 166 -7.37 -8.66 -1.89
N THR A 167 -6.98 -8.74 -0.63
CA THR A 167 -6.81 -7.58 0.27
C THR A 167 -5.42 -6.94 0.18
N ARG A 168 -4.51 -7.46 -0.66
CA ARG A 168 -3.12 -7.00 -0.84
C ARG A 168 -2.82 -6.86 -2.32
N TRP A 169 -2.99 -5.67 -2.85
CA TRP A 169 -2.84 -5.38 -4.28
C TRP A 169 -1.50 -5.87 -4.89
N ASN A 170 -0.39 -5.84 -4.13
CA ASN A 170 0.92 -6.34 -4.59
C ASN A 170 0.84 -7.79 -5.07
N SER A 171 0.10 -8.63 -4.35
CA SER A 171 -0.08 -10.04 -4.74
C SER A 171 -0.96 -10.21 -5.98
N THR A 172 -1.88 -9.27 -6.23
CA THR A 172 -2.66 -9.22 -7.48
C THR A 172 -1.74 -8.87 -8.65
N TYR A 173 -0.86 -7.87 -8.50
CA TYR A 173 0.15 -7.57 -9.51
C TYR A 173 1.08 -8.76 -9.77
N GLU A 174 1.57 -9.42 -8.72
CA GLU A 174 2.43 -10.60 -8.84
C GLU A 174 1.73 -11.74 -9.58
N MET A 175 0.45 -12.02 -9.27
CA MET A 175 -0.38 -12.99 -9.99
C MET A 175 -0.50 -12.64 -11.48
N LEU A 176 -0.88 -11.39 -11.80
CA LEU A 176 -1.05 -10.95 -13.19
C LEU A 176 0.27 -11.03 -13.96
N SER A 177 1.36 -10.52 -13.38
CA SER A 177 2.69 -10.55 -13.98
C SER A 177 3.20 -11.99 -14.17
N CYS A 178 2.90 -12.90 -13.24
CA CYS A 178 3.22 -14.31 -13.35
C CYS A 178 2.40 -14.98 -14.47
N ALA A 179 1.08 -14.79 -14.49
CA ALA A 179 0.20 -15.35 -15.51
C ALA A 179 0.58 -14.87 -16.92
N LEU A 180 0.94 -13.60 -17.07
CA LEU A 180 1.35 -13.02 -18.35
C LEU A 180 2.59 -13.72 -18.95
N LYS A 181 3.53 -14.20 -18.13
CA LYS A 181 4.70 -14.97 -18.60
C LYS A 181 4.31 -16.33 -19.20
N PHE A 182 3.14 -16.83 -18.82
CA PHE A 182 2.61 -18.11 -19.27
C PHE A 182 1.42 -17.96 -20.23
N ARG A 183 1.17 -16.76 -20.79
CA ARG A 183 -0.02 -16.50 -21.63
C ARG A 183 -0.24 -17.53 -22.76
N GLU A 184 0.85 -18.02 -23.36
CA GLU A 184 0.82 -19.02 -24.45
C GLU A 184 0.44 -20.44 -23.97
N VAL A 185 0.51 -20.69 -22.66
CA VAL A 185 0.16 -21.99 -22.03
C VAL A 185 -1.36 -22.15 -21.92
N PHE A 186 -2.09 -21.07 -21.67
CA PHE A 186 -3.53 -21.13 -21.38
C PHE A 186 -4.36 -21.69 -22.55
N PRO A 187 -4.13 -21.30 -23.82
CA PRO A 187 -4.85 -21.90 -24.95
C PRO A 187 -4.52 -23.39 -25.14
N GLN A 188 -3.25 -23.79 -25.02
CA GLN A 188 -2.84 -25.20 -25.11
C GLN A 188 -3.38 -26.05 -23.96
N PHE A 189 -3.55 -25.44 -22.79
CA PHE A 189 -4.19 -26.09 -21.66
C PHE A 189 -5.66 -26.34 -21.94
N ALA A 190 -6.37 -25.37 -22.55
CA ALA A 190 -7.76 -25.51 -22.96
C ALA A 190 -7.99 -26.61 -24.01
N GLU A 191 -7.04 -26.80 -24.93
CA GLU A 191 -7.09 -27.89 -25.92
C GLU A 191 -6.99 -29.28 -25.27
N ARG A 192 -6.35 -29.39 -24.10
CA ARG A 192 -6.06 -30.67 -23.44
C ARG A 192 -6.97 -30.98 -22.24
N ASP A 193 -7.64 -29.98 -21.68
CA ASP A 193 -8.60 -30.13 -20.58
C ASP A 193 -9.97 -29.62 -21.01
N ALA A 194 -10.85 -30.55 -21.41
CA ALA A 194 -12.19 -30.24 -21.89
C ALA A 194 -13.10 -29.58 -20.83
N HIS A 195 -12.71 -29.56 -19.55
CA HIS A 195 -13.46 -28.94 -18.46
C HIS A 195 -12.87 -27.58 -18.04
N TYR A 196 -12.02 -26.98 -18.88
CA TYR A 196 -11.42 -25.68 -18.65
C TYR A 196 -12.14 -24.59 -19.46
N ASP A 197 -13.15 -23.97 -18.84
CA ASP A 197 -14.06 -23.02 -19.51
C ASP A 197 -13.71 -21.55 -19.30
N CYS A 198 -12.64 -21.27 -18.55
CA CYS A 198 -12.25 -19.90 -18.14
C CYS A 198 -10.96 -19.41 -18.81
N CYS A 199 -10.71 -19.80 -20.06
CA CYS A 199 -9.54 -19.35 -20.83
C CYS A 199 -9.62 -17.85 -21.18
N PRO A 200 -8.64 -17.02 -20.75
CA PRO A 200 -8.57 -15.63 -21.19
C PRO A 200 -8.25 -15.54 -22.68
N ASN A 201 -8.92 -14.63 -23.39
CA ASN A 201 -8.72 -14.42 -24.83
C ASN A 201 -7.58 -13.42 -25.12
N LEU A 202 -7.28 -13.18 -26.40
CA LEU A 202 -6.20 -12.28 -26.82
C LEU A 202 -6.40 -10.84 -26.28
N GLU A 203 -7.62 -10.31 -26.37
CA GLU A 203 -7.96 -8.96 -25.88
C GLU A 203 -7.77 -8.83 -24.36
N ASP A 204 -8.10 -9.89 -23.62
CA ASP A 204 -7.87 -9.98 -22.18
C ASP A 204 -6.35 -9.90 -21.88
N TRP A 205 -5.51 -10.62 -22.63
CA TRP A 205 -4.05 -10.56 -22.45
C TRP A 205 -3.45 -9.20 -22.79
N GLU A 206 -3.94 -8.52 -23.83
CA GLU A 206 -3.52 -7.14 -24.15
C GLU A 206 -3.88 -6.17 -23.02
N LYS A 207 -5.04 -6.34 -22.39
CA LYS A 207 -5.45 -5.55 -21.21
C LYS A 207 -4.52 -5.85 -20.02
N VAL A 208 -4.24 -7.12 -19.74
CA VAL A 208 -3.34 -7.54 -18.65
C VAL A 208 -1.94 -6.97 -18.82
N GLU A 209 -1.41 -6.97 -20.04
CA GLU A 209 -0.10 -6.39 -20.35
C GLU A 209 -0.05 -4.89 -20.02
N LYS A 210 -1.06 -4.12 -20.47
CA LYS A 210 -1.19 -2.70 -20.13
C LYS A 210 -1.31 -2.48 -18.63
N VAL A 211 -2.16 -3.25 -17.94
CA VAL A 211 -2.34 -3.15 -16.48
C VAL A 211 -1.03 -3.46 -15.75
N CYS A 212 -0.33 -4.54 -16.10
CA CYS A 212 0.96 -4.89 -15.51
C CYS A 212 2.00 -3.78 -15.71
N SER A 213 2.03 -3.15 -16.89
CA SER A 213 2.96 -2.06 -17.17
C SER A 213 2.77 -0.85 -16.24
N ILE A 214 1.52 -0.55 -15.86
CA ILE A 214 1.19 0.53 -14.91
C ILE A 214 1.53 0.10 -13.48
N LEU A 215 1.02 -1.06 -13.07
CA LEU A 215 1.16 -1.58 -11.71
C LEU A 215 2.62 -1.81 -11.31
N GLN A 216 3.50 -2.11 -12.27
CA GLN A 216 4.94 -2.26 -12.03
C GLN A 216 5.57 -1.01 -11.40
N TYR A 217 5.14 0.19 -11.78
CA TYR A 217 5.65 1.44 -11.20
C TYR A 217 5.24 1.59 -9.74
N PHE A 218 3.97 1.30 -9.45
CA PHE A 218 3.47 1.30 -8.07
C PHE A 218 4.17 0.21 -7.23
N TRP A 219 4.47 -0.95 -7.83
CA TRP A 219 5.04 -2.08 -7.10
C TRP A 219 6.47 -1.75 -6.73
N SER A 220 7.23 -1.24 -7.70
CA SER A 220 8.59 -0.74 -7.50
C SER A 220 8.65 0.36 -6.45
N ALA A 221 7.76 1.36 -6.55
CA ALA A 221 7.67 2.42 -5.55
C ALA A 221 7.37 1.87 -4.15
N THR A 222 6.46 0.91 -4.05
CA THR A 222 6.06 0.30 -2.77
C THR A 222 7.20 -0.49 -2.14
N GLN A 223 7.97 -1.25 -2.93
CA GLN A 223 9.16 -1.95 -2.44
C GLN A 223 10.21 -0.97 -1.88
N ILE A 224 10.42 0.15 -2.58
CA ILE A 224 11.37 1.18 -2.15
C ILE A 224 10.92 1.86 -0.85
N ILE A 225 9.67 2.33 -0.77
CA ILE A 225 9.22 3.12 0.39
C ILE A 225 8.88 2.25 1.62
N SER A 226 8.68 0.94 1.42
CA SER A 226 8.41 -0.01 2.50
C SER A 226 9.67 -0.67 3.07
N GLY A 227 10.85 -0.34 2.52
CA GLY A 227 12.14 -0.80 3.02
C GLY A 227 12.33 -0.54 4.51
N SER A 228 13.14 -1.39 5.14
CA SER A 228 13.43 -1.30 6.59
C SER A 228 14.92 -1.23 6.93
N GLU A 229 15.79 -1.32 5.93
CA GLU A 229 17.26 -1.32 6.10
C GLU A 229 17.88 0.04 5.77
N TYR A 230 17.08 0.97 5.26
CA TYR A 230 17.52 2.30 4.85
C TYR A 230 16.40 3.33 5.09
N PRO A 231 16.75 4.62 5.20
CA PRO A 231 15.81 5.71 5.23
C PRO A 231 14.88 5.75 4.02
N THR A 232 13.56 5.72 4.24
CA THR A 232 12.58 5.72 3.14
C THR A 232 11.84 7.04 2.97
N SER A 233 11.84 7.89 4.01
CA SER A 233 11.17 9.20 4.01
C SER A 233 11.54 10.05 2.79
N ASN A 234 12.82 10.32 2.57
CA ASN A 234 13.32 11.13 1.46
C ASN A 234 13.07 10.53 0.05
N LEU A 235 12.69 9.25 -0.04
CA LEU A 235 12.47 8.57 -1.32
C LEU A 235 11.03 8.69 -1.83
N PHE A 236 10.06 8.89 -0.93
CA PHE A 236 8.63 8.87 -1.28
C PHE A 236 8.28 9.85 -2.41
N PHE A 237 8.69 11.11 -2.29
CA PHE A 237 8.38 12.14 -3.28
C PHE A 237 8.91 11.78 -4.67
N LYS A 238 10.15 11.25 -4.72
CA LYS A 238 10.78 10.82 -5.96
C LYS A 238 10.00 9.67 -6.62
N GLU A 239 9.58 8.68 -5.83
CA GLU A 239 8.82 7.54 -6.37
C GLU A 239 7.42 7.94 -6.85
N VAL A 240 6.72 8.81 -6.12
CA VAL A 240 5.42 9.36 -6.57
C VAL A 240 5.58 10.19 -7.83
N GLN A 241 6.65 10.98 -7.94
CA GLN A 241 6.93 11.75 -9.16
C GLN A 241 7.13 10.84 -10.38
N LYS A 242 7.82 9.70 -10.23
CA LYS A 242 7.96 8.71 -11.32
C LYS A 242 6.61 8.16 -11.76
N ILE A 243 5.75 7.77 -10.80
CA ILE A 243 4.39 7.29 -11.08
C ILE A 243 3.61 8.37 -11.83
N LYS A 244 3.65 9.61 -11.34
CA LYS A 244 2.97 10.75 -11.98
C LYS A 244 3.44 10.97 -13.41
N VAL A 245 4.75 11.02 -13.64
CA VAL A 245 5.32 11.22 -14.99
C VAL A 245 4.92 10.08 -15.92
N MET A 246 4.90 8.84 -15.43
CA MET A 246 4.43 7.68 -16.19
C MET A 246 2.95 7.84 -16.57
N LEU A 247 2.07 8.13 -15.61
CA LEU A 247 0.64 8.32 -15.88
C LEU A 247 0.40 9.47 -16.86
N ASP A 248 1.11 10.58 -16.69
CA ASP A 248 1.03 11.74 -17.58
C ASP A 248 1.53 11.40 -18.99
N ARG A 249 2.62 10.63 -19.15
CA ARG A 249 3.14 10.26 -20.48
C ARG A 249 2.27 9.24 -21.20
N SER A 250 1.81 8.22 -20.48
CA SER A 250 1.04 7.12 -21.05
C SER A 250 -0.40 7.52 -21.40
N TYR A 251 -0.96 8.53 -20.72
CA TYR A 251 -2.40 8.85 -20.82
C TYR A 251 -2.76 10.33 -20.99
N ARG A 252 -1.80 11.25 -21.17
CA ARG A 252 -2.11 12.67 -21.52
C ARG A 252 -2.94 12.85 -22.77
N ALA A 253 -2.98 11.87 -23.67
CA ALA A 253 -3.80 11.92 -24.88
C ALA A 253 -5.22 11.35 -24.68
N SER A 254 -5.57 10.80 -23.50
CA SER A 254 -6.79 10.00 -23.32
C SER A 254 -7.58 10.29 -22.04
N LEU A 255 -7.01 11.00 -21.07
CA LEU A 255 -7.70 11.33 -19.82
C LEU A 255 -8.16 12.80 -19.82
N ALA A 256 -9.39 13.02 -19.38
CA ALA A 256 -9.93 14.36 -19.19
C ALA A 256 -9.04 15.14 -18.19
N PRO A 257 -8.74 16.43 -18.43
CA PRO A 257 -7.91 17.28 -17.57
C PRO A 257 -8.27 17.21 -16.08
N GLU A 258 -9.55 16.99 -15.78
CA GLU A 258 -10.11 16.88 -14.44
C GLU A 258 -9.67 15.59 -13.72
N THR A 259 -9.50 14.48 -14.44
CA THR A 259 -9.02 13.20 -13.88
C THR A 259 -7.53 13.28 -13.54
N VAL A 260 -6.77 13.95 -14.41
CA VAL A 260 -5.37 14.30 -14.14
C VAL A 260 -5.28 15.27 -12.96
N GLN A 261 -6.21 16.22 -12.83
CA GLN A 261 -6.24 17.18 -11.71
C GLN A 261 -6.60 16.54 -10.36
N VAL A 262 -7.43 15.49 -10.37
CA VAL A 262 -7.77 14.66 -9.19
C VAL A 262 -6.57 13.79 -8.76
N LEU A 263 -5.83 13.22 -9.71
CA LEU A 263 -4.55 12.52 -9.42
C LEU A 263 -3.43 13.51 -9.01
N MET A 264 -3.52 14.76 -9.49
CA MET A 264 -2.60 15.87 -9.20
C MET A 264 -3.06 16.76 -8.04
N CYS A 265 -3.72 16.24 -7.00
CA CYS A 265 -4.02 17.01 -5.77
C CYS A 265 -2.79 17.69 -5.10
N ALA A 266 -1.58 17.53 -5.64
CA ALA A 266 -0.48 18.50 -5.54
C ALA A 266 -0.91 19.98 -5.80
N GLY A 267 -1.92 20.25 -6.63
CA GLY A 267 -2.45 21.60 -6.87
C GLY A 267 -3.21 22.18 -5.67
N ASP A 268 -3.90 21.34 -4.91
CA ASP A 268 -4.54 21.76 -3.65
C ASP A 268 -3.51 21.83 -2.52
N TRP A 269 -2.46 21.00 -2.57
CA TRP A 269 -1.28 21.13 -1.72
C TRP A 269 -0.52 22.45 -1.92
N CYS A 270 -0.18 22.85 -3.16
CA CYS A 270 0.46 24.14 -3.45
C CYS A 270 -0.42 25.34 -3.05
N ARG A 271 -1.75 25.24 -3.26
CA ARG A 271 -2.69 26.30 -2.85
C ARG A 271 -2.78 26.42 -1.33
N CYS A 272 -2.76 25.31 -0.58
CA CYS A 272 -2.67 25.32 0.88
C CYS A 272 -1.30 25.80 1.39
N LEU A 273 -0.19 25.47 0.70
CA LEU A 273 1.16 25.90 1.05
C LEU A 273 1.33 27.43 0.90
N HIS A 274 0.67 28.03 -0.09
CA HIS A 274 0.73 29.47 -0.38
C HIS A 274 -0.53 30.27 0.00
N GLY A 275 -1.50 29.66 0.70
CA GLY A 275 -2.69 30.34 1.23
C GLY A 275 -3.75 30.79 0.21
N VAL A 276 -3.80 30.19 -0.99
CA VAL A 276 -4.71 30.58 -2.08
C VAL A 276 -6.05 29.86 -1.96
N LYS A 277 -7.16 30.58 -1.75
CA LYS A 277 -8.52 30.02 -1.63
C LYS A 277 -9.20 29.82 -3.00
N LYS A 278 -9.99 28.75 -3.15
CA LYS A 278 -10.75 28.40 -4.38
C LYS A 278 -12.05 29.24 -4.47
N LYS A 279 -12.38 29.77 -5.65
CA LYS A 279 -13.74 30.25 -5.97
C LYS A 279 -14.65 29.03 -6.21
N THR A 280 -15.74 28.93 -5.47
CA THR A 280 -16.74 27.87 -5.58
C THR A 280 -17.50 27.95 -6.90
N LYS A 281 -17.52 26.85 -7.66
CA LYS A 281 -18.61 26.51 -8.58
C LYS A 281 -19.06 25.09 -8.29
N GLY A 282 -20.37 24.94 -8.10
CA GLY A 282 -21.02 23.71 -7.67
C GLY A 282 -20.98 22.61 -8.72
N GLY A 283 -20.84 21.39 -8.25
CA GLY A 283 -20.83 20.15 -9.03
C GLY A 283 -20.23 19.03 -8.19
N PHE A 284 -21.07 18.07 -7.81
CA PHE A 284 -20.81 16.82 -7.07
C PHE A 284 -19.34 16.53 -6.70
N TYR A 285 -18.95 16.86 -5.46
CA TYR A 285 -17.73 16.35 -4.83
C TYR A 285 -18.10 15.30 -3.78
N GLY A 286 -17.78 14.04 -4.06
CA GLY A 286 -17.53 13.06 -3.00
C GLY A 286 -16.43 13.60 -2.09
N LYS A 287 -16.68 13.59 -0.77
CA LYS A 287 -15.77 14.13 0.25
C LYS A 287 -14.44 13.37 0.29
N PHE A 288 -13.47 13.74 -0.55
CA PHE A 288 -12.07 13.43 -0.30
C PHE A 288 -11.56 14.35 0.82
N LYS A 289 -11.38 13.80 2.01
CA LYS A 289 -10.66 14.49 3.09
C LYS A 289 -9.19 14.67 2.64
N LEU A 290 -8.72 15.92 2.59
CA LEU A 290 -7.30 16.22 2.46
C LEU A 290 -6.55 15.61 3.65
N TYR A 291 -5.78 14.54 3.41
CA TYR A 291 -4.79 14.08 4.37
C TYR A 291 -3.60 15.03 4.35
N ARG A 292 -3.20 15.55 5.51
CA ARG A 292 -1.96 16.34 5.66
C ARG A 292 -0.78 15.37 5.56
N PHE A 293 0.09 15.57 4.57
CA PHE A 293 1.28 14.76 4.36
C PHE A 293 2.50 15.42 5.02
N TYR A 294 3.10 14.73 5.99
CA TYR A 294 4.47 14.95 6.43
C TYR A 294 5.20 13.61 6.30
N ILE A 295 6.50 13.65 6.00
CA ILE A 295 7.31 12.53 5.51
C ILE A 295 8.34 12.16 6.58
N PHE A 296 8.13 11.11 7.38
CA PHE A 296 9.17 10.47 8.22
C PHE A 296 8.83 9.02 8.59
N LYS A 297 9.23 8.06 7.76
CA LYS A 297 9.98 6.89 8.27
C LYS A 297 11.45 7.29 8.11
N ILE A 298 12.10 7.65 9.22
CA ILE A 298 13.55 7.92 9.19
C ILE A 298 14.26 6.71 8.59
#